data_AF-A0A413FL90-F1
#
_entry.id   AF-A0A413FL90-F1
#
_cell.length_a   1.000
_cell.length_b   1.000
_cell.length_c   1.000
_cell.angle_alpha   90.00
_cell.angle_beta   90.00
_cell.angle_gamma   90.00
#
_symmetry.space_group_name_H-M   'P 1'
#
loop_
_entity.id
_entity.type
_entity.pdbx_description
1 polymer ?
#
loop_
_entity_poly.entity_id
_entity_poly.type
_entity_poly.pdbx_seq_one_letter_code
_entity_poly.pdbx_strand_id
1 'polypeptide(L)'
;MVNFKFMALLAGLMISGIYSADGTGGNDPGSQAEPSQNPQTAYYDLLDDGAYGLNIEGLWTIGPGPDAIPWAIWFEDSEAFLLADVQPTDGDSGGFHDTWESGTSSLLRQLAEENLGEELAAFTPFTENSGAGGPIYGMEYTYRRGDTTFYVTVCYRFCDAYTLELISIDPDSQARSRRVAVNTADSFTDLGGPRHITTARPEVMLGGENWPWKYLHNPFAVSAYYMDIESPPPPSEERRLTDYEIRWIDAGMEILVRAVIDKPEGTVMSSDLDRIEEFAVIGWLGDFYRVRTNDRTVELPREGITVRSIEDLLEFQNLRALDVELTELEDVRPIASMTGLESLSLMVSPELKDLEFLRPLERLKTLMMWGGAYPNVTDISVFQNLTQLKSVMIILPEIRDLSVFAALPNLEQLWINCHEDVNLDAVIQAEQIQDLMVNAQTIR
;
A
#
# COMPACT_ATOMS: atom_id res chain seq x y z
N MET A 1 -5.24 1.05 -7.13
CA MET A 1 -6.57 1.06 -7.81
C MET A 1 -7.49 0.18 -6.97
N VAL A 2 -8.21 0.77 -6.01
CA VAL A 2 -9.08 0.03 -5.08
C VAL A 2 -10.21 -0.60 -5.88
N ASN A 3 -10.44 -1.90 -5.73
CA ASN A 3 -11.43 -2.64 -6.50
C ASN A 3 -12.84 -2.37 -5.95
N PHE A 4 -13.42 -1.22 -6.34
CA PHE A 4 -14.73 -0.72 -5.90
C PHE A 4 -15.90 -1.69 -6.14
N LYS A 5 -15.76 -2.66 -7.05
CA LYS A 5 -16.78 -3.72 -7.26
C LYS A 5 -16.99 -4.60 -6.02
N PHE A 6 -15.99 -4.76 -5.15
CA PHE A 6 -16.11 -5.60 -3.96
C PHE A 6 -16.89 -4.90 -2.82
N MET A 7 -16.77 -3.59 -2.66
CA MET A 7 -17.56 -2.81 -1.69
C MET A 7 -19.00 -2.59 -2.14
N ALA A 8 -19.26 -2.54 -3.46
CA ALA A 8 -20.62 -2.44 -3.96
C ALA A 8 -21.50 -3.64 -3.59
N LEU A 9 -20.88 -4.82 -3.50
CA LEU A 9 -21.53 -6.06 -3.08
C LEU A 9 -21.95 -6.02 -1.60
N LEU A 10 -21.15 -5.38 -0.73
CA LEU A 10 -21.41 -5.24 0.71
C LEU A 10 -22.61 -4.31 0.99
N ALA A 11 -22.74 -3.20 0.27
CA ALA A 11 -23.90 -2.31 0.38
C ALA A 11 -25.21 -2.98 -0.11
N GLY A 12 -25.13 -3.82 -1.15
CA GLY A 12 -26.27 -4.59 -1.67
C GLY A 12 -26.74 -5.72 -0.74
N LEU A 13 -25.80 -6.39 -0.04
CA LEU A 13 -26.12 -7.50 0.87
C LEU A 13 -26.85 -7.03 2.14
N MET A 14 -26.55 -5.83 2.64
CA MET A 14 -27.11 -5.30 3.90
C MET A 14 -28.60 -4.89 3.81
N ILE A 15 -29.17 -4.73 2.61
CA ILE A 15 -30.59 -4.41 2.40
C ILE A 15 -31.46 -5.70 2.34
N SER A 16 -30.85 -6.87 2.17
CA SER A 16 -31.58 -8.14 2.00
C SER A 16 -31.83 -8.95 3.29
N GLY A 17 -31.36 -8.46 4.44
CA GLY A 17 -31.38 -9.17 5.73
C GLY A 17 -32.67 -9.08 6.54
N ILE A 18 -33.83 -9.34 5.94
CA ILE A 18 -35.07 -9.65 6.68
C ILE A 18 -35.70 -10.88 6.02
N TYR A 19 -35.36 -12.09 6.48
CA TYR A 19 -36.28 -13.24 6.63
C TYR A 19 -35.57 -14.46 7.26
N SER A 20 -36.06 -14.81 8.46
CA SER A 20 -36.17 -16.13 9.13
C SER A 20 -35.00 -17.12 9.26
N ALA A 21 -34.90 -17.62 10.49
CA ALA A 21 -34.08 -18.70 11.03
C ALA A 21 -34.53 -20.12 10.63
N ASP A 22 -33.79 -21.09 11.20
CA ASP A 22 -33.88 -22.58 11.18
C ASP A 22 -33.06 -23.25 10.05
N GLY A 23 -32.18 -24.24 10.25
CA GLY A 23 -31.72 -25.01 11.42
C GLY A 23 -31.04 -26.31 10.93
N THR A 24 -30.07 -26.83 11.71
CA THR A 24 -29.46 -28.21 11.64
C THR A 24 -28.59 -28.52 10.40
N GLY A 25 -27.46 -29.23 10.39
CA GLY A 25 -26.74 -30.12 11.31
C GLY A 25 -26.05 -31.22 10.48
N GLY A 26 -24.78 -31.54 10.74
CA GLY A 26 -24.21 -32.87 10.45
C GLY A 26 -23.03 -33.02 9.47
N ASN A 27 -21.89 -33.41 10.08
CA ASN A 27 -20.92 -34.46 9.69
C ASN A 27 -19.93 -34.29 8.51
N ASP A 28 -18.67 -34.16 8.95
CA ASP A 28 -17.42 -34.65 8.37
C ASP A 28 -17.42 -36.17 8.09
N PRO A 29 -16.85 -36.61 6.96
CA PRO A 29 -15.90 -37.72 7.03
C PRO A 29 -14.77 -37.63 5.99
N GLY A 30 -13.51 -37.81 6.42
CA GLY A 30 -12.45 -38.05 5.43
C GLY A 30 -11.00 -38.16 5.87
N SER A 31 -10.68 -38.73 7.04
CA SER A 31 -9.29 -39.04 7.42
C SER A 31 -8.68 -40.10 6.49
N GLN A 32 -7.59 -39.77 5.79
CA GLN A 32 -6.63 -40.76 5.29
C GLN A 32 -5.19 -40.34 5.61
N ALA A 33 -4.40 -41.35 5.99
CA ALA A 33 -3.09 -41.26 6.60
C ALA A 33 -1.98 -40.86 5.61
N GLU A 34 -1.04 -40.05 6.08
CA GLU A 34 0.19 -39.69 5.38
C GLU A 34 1.18 -40.86 5.30
N PRO A 35 1.84 -41.09 4.16
CA PRO A 35 3.01 -41.95 4.10
C PRO A 35 4.28 -41.17 4.47
N SER A 36 5.02 -41.73 5.43
CA SER A 36 6.34 -41.29 5.88
C SER A 36 7.32 -41.04 4.72
N GLN A 37 7.88 -39.83 4.63
CA GLN A 37 9.02 -39.53 3.76
C GLN A 37 10.27 -39.14 4.58
N ASN A 38 11.41 -39.51 4.01
CA ASN A 38 12.72 -39.69 4.61
C ASN A 38 13.51 -38.35 4.64
N PRO A 39 14.24 -37.98 5.72
CA PRO A 39 14.69 -36.59 5.93
C PRO A 39 15.91 -36.09 5.12
N GLN A 40 16.28 -36.65 3.97
CA GLN A 40 17.61 -36.36 3.38
C GLN A 40 17.71 -35.98 1.89
N THR A 41 16.63 -35.72 1.16
CA THR A 41 16.75 -35.15 -0.20
C THR A 41 15.46 -34.41 -0.57
N ALA A 42 15.41 -33.09 -0.37
CA ALA A 42 14.36 -32.25 -0.95
C ALA A 42 14.86 -31.71 -2.29
N TYR A 43 14.34 -32.29 -3.38
CA TYR A 43 14.39 -31.70 -4.71
C TYR A 43 13.25 -30.68 -4.79
N TYR A 44 13.57 -29.43 -5.13
CA TYR A 44 12.57 -28.39 -5.40
C TYR A 44 12.04 -28.60 -6.82
N ASP A 45 10.75 -28.93 -6.94
CA ASP A 45 10.05 -29.11 -8.22
C ASP A 45 9.01 -28.00 -8.36
N LEU A 46 9.08 -27.26 -9.46
CA LEU A 46 8.28 -26.09 -9.77
C LEU A 46 7.48 -26.41 -11.04
N LEU A 47 6.15 -26.59 -10.90
CA LEU A 47 5.05 -26.12 -11.77
C LEU A 47 3.81 -27.04 -11.68
N ASP A 48 2.64 -26.44 -11.44
CA ASP A 48 1.49 -26.65 -12.32
C ASP A 48 0.56 -25.42 -12.31
N ASP A 49 0.18 -25.00 -13.52
CA ASP A 49 -0.83 -24.00 -13.91
C ASP A 49 -0.64 -22.51 -13.52
N GLY A 50 0.30 -21.87 -14.24
CA GLY A 50 0.03 -20.60 -14.94
C GLY A 50 -0.25 -19.33 -14.13
N ALA A 51 0.78 -18.75 -13.50
CA ALA A 51 0.95 -17.29 -13.33
C ALA A 51 2.38 -16.95 -12.85
N TYR A 52 2.81 -15.71 -13.13
CA TYR A 52 4.03 -15.08 -12.62
C TYR A 52 3.98 -14.94 -11.09
N GLY A 53 5.09 -15.27 -10.43
CA GLY A 53 5.20 -15.37 -8.97
C GLY A 53 5.86 -16.70 -8.60
N LEU A 54 7.08 -16.64 -8.06
CA LEU A 54 7.77 -17.83 -7.56
C LEU A 54 6.98 -18.34 -6.34
N ASN A 55 6.34 -19.50 -6.48
CA ASN A 55 5.52 -20.15 -5.45
C ASN A 55 6.42 -20.77 -4.37
N ILE A 56 6.29 -20.30 -3.15
CA ILE A 56 6.74 -20.94 -1.91
C ILE A 56 5.48 -21.01 -1.05
N GLU A 57 5.18 -22.19 -0.50
CA GLU A 57 3.98 -22.41 0.31
C GLU A 57 3.91 -21.37 1.44
N GLY A 58 2.69 -20.88 1.71
CA GLY A 58 2.36 -20.10 2.90
C GLY A 58 2.48 -18.57 2.79
N LEU A 59 1.37 -17.94 2.32
CA LEU A 59 1.00 -16.51 2.42
C LEU A 59 1.50 -15.55 1.31
N TRP A 60 0.54 -14.81 0.74
CA TRP A 60 0.67 -13.92 -0.42
C TRP A 60 0.96 -12.47 -0.04
N THR A 61 1.73 -11.76 -0.88
CA THR A 61 1.30 -10.55 -1.64
C THR A 61 2.34 -10.19 -2.71
N ILE A 62 2.00 -10.30 -4.00
CA ILE A 62 2.72 -9.58 -5.07
C ILE A 62 2.13 -8.16 -5.09
N GLY A 63 2.85 -7.18 -4.57
CA GLY A 63 2.44 -5.77 -4.56
C GLY A 63 3.21 -4.96 -5.61
N PRO A 64 2.65 -3.85 -6.14
CA PRO A 64 3.47 -2.89 -6.85
C PRO A 64 4.49 -2.31 -5.86
N GLY A 65 5.78 -2.41 -6.16
CA GLY A 65 6.78 -1.64 -5.43
C GLY A 65 6.74 -0.16 -5.80
N PRO A 66 7.68 0.65 -5.29
CA PRO A 66 7.75 2.09 -5.52
C PRO A 66 7.78 2.55 -6.99
N ASP A 67 8.03 1.64 -7.94
CA ASP A 67 8.03 1.87 -9.39
C ASP A 67 6.98 1.03 -10.16
N ALA A 68 6.00 0.45 -9.45
CA ALA A 68 4.93 -0.39 -10.00
C ALA A 68 5.38 -1.70 -10.69
N ILE A 69 6.63 -2.14 -10.48
CA ILE A 69 7.09 -3.49 -10.81
C ILE A 69 6.47 -4.48 -9.78
N PRO A 70 6.30 -5.79 -10.07
CA PRO A 70 5.84 -6.78 -9.09
C PRO A 70 6.90 -7.07 -8.01
N TRP A 71 6.56 -6.92 -6.74
CA TRP A 71 7.46 -7.09 -5.59
C TRP A 71 6.93 -8.17 -4.62
N ALA A 72 7.89 -8.79 -3.91
CA ALA A 72 7.76 -9.69 -2.77
C ALA A 72 7.52 -11.19 -3.05
N ILE A 73 8.50 -11.98 -2.60
CA ILE A 73 8.39 -13.40 -2.27
C ILE A 73 8.63 -13.48 -0.75
N TRP A 74 7.62 -13.91 -0.01
CA TRP A 74 7.73 -14.23 1.41
C TRP A 74 8.12 -15.70 1.54
N PHE A 75 8.97 -16.01 2.51
CA PHE A 75 9.32 -17.40 2.83
C PHE A 75 8.69 -17.74 4.18
N GLU A 76 8.11 -18.93 4.32
CA GLU A 76 7.36 -19.40 5.50
C GLU A 76 8.05 -19.13 6.87
N ASP A 77 9.38 -19.05 6.89
CA ASP A 77 10.21 -18.79 8.09
C ASP A 77 11.02 -17.47 8.02
N SER A 78 10.51 -16.46 7.31
CA SER A 78 11.30 -15.27 6.98
C SER A 78 10.47 -14.01 6.76
N GLU A 79 10.84 -12.92 7.45
CA GLU A 79 10.42 -11.56 7.08
C GLU A 79 11.30 -10.96 5.98
N ALA A 80 12.24 -11.74 5.43
CA ALA A 80 13.00 -11.30 4.26
C ALA A 80 12.07 -11.03 3.08
N PHE A 81 12.27 -9.86 2.49
CA PHE A 81 11.69 -9.47 1.23
C PHE A 81 12.71 -9.73 0.10
N LEU A 82 12.23 -10.14 -1.08
CA LEU A 82 13.02 -10.30 -2.30
C LEU A 82 12.38 -9.51 -3.45
N LEU A 83 13.15 -8.56 -3.99
CA LEU A 83 12.93 -7.99 -5.31
C LEU A 83 13.47 -8.95 -6.36
N ALA A 84 12.70 -9.17 -7.42
CA ALA A 84 13.20 -9.85 -8.62
C ALA A 84 12.81 -9.04 -9.86
N ASP A 85 13.80 -8.62 -10.64
CA ASP A 85 13.57 -8.00 -11.94
C ASP A 85 14.32 -8.77 -13.05
N VAL A 86 13.63 -8.94 -14.16
CA VAL A 86 14.08 -9.76 -15.30
C VAL A 86 13.85 -8.96 -16.56
N GLN A 87 14.95 -8.46 -17.10
CA GLN A 87 14.95 -7.59 -18.26
C GLN A 87 15.56 -8.31 -19.46
N PRO A 88 15.24 -7.92 -20.71
CA PRO A 88 16.04 -8.33 -21.86
C PRO A 88 17.51 -7.98 -21.63
N THR A 89 18.46 -8.69 -22.23
CA THR A 89 19.86 -8.26 -22.17
C THR A 89 20.05 -6.92 -22.92
N ASP A 90 20.76 -5.97 -22.33
CA ASP A 90 21.21 -4.75 -23.02
C ASP A 90 22.73 -4.59 -22.98
N GLY A 91 23.25 -3.87 -23.98
CA GLY A 91 24.68 -3.63 -24.12
C GLY A 91 25.24 -2.64 -23.11
N ASP A 92 24.42 -1.73 -22.55
CA ASP A 92 24.87 -0.74 -21.57
C ASP A 92 25.23 -1.42 -20.24
N SER A 93 24.51 -2.48 -19.87
CA SER A 93 24.77 -3.32 -18.70
C SER A 93 25.96 -4.27 -18.89
N GLY A 94 26.44 -4.46 -20.13
CA GLY A 94 27.64 -5.27 -20.41
C GLY A 94 28.88 -4.78 -19.68
N GLY A 95 29.04 -3.45 -19.57
CA GLY A 95 30.16 -2.84 -18.85
C GLY A 95 30.21 -3.17 -17.36
N PHE A 96 29.07 -3.51 -16.73
CA PHE A 96 28.99 -3.86 -15.31
C PHE A 96 29.91 -5.03 -14.97
N HIS A 97 29.74 -6.16 -15.68
CA HIS A 97 30.49 -7.37 -15.38
C HIS A 97 31.87 -7.40 -16.03
N ASP A 98 32.03 -6.77 -17.20
CA ASP A 98 33.33 -6.64 -17.88
C ASP A 98 34.40 -5.96 -17.01
N THR A 99 33.97 -5.05 -16.14
CA THR A 99 34.85 -4.28 -15.25
C THR A 99 34.69 -4.64 -13.78
N TRP A 100 34.09 -5.81 -13.48
CA TRP A 100 33.79 -6.23 -12.10
C TRP A 100 34.99 -6.12 -11.14
N GLU A 101 36.09 -6.79 -11.49
CA GLU A 101 37.33 -6.83 -10.69
C GLU A 101 38.15 -5.54 -10.80
N SER A 102 38.04 -4.83 -11.93
CA SER A 102 38.89 -3.67 -12.25
C SER A 102 38.29 -2.32 -11.84
N GLY A 103 36.99 -2.25 -11.52
CA GLY A 103 36.33 -1.00 -11.18
C GLY A 103 34.95 -1.15 -10.52
N THR A 104 34.02 -1.93 -11.09
CA THR A 104 32.61 -1.95 -10.67
C THR A 104 32.44 -2.27 -9.18
N SER A 105 33.10 -3.31 -8.67
CA SER A 105 32.98 -3.71 -7.26
C SER A 105 33.45 -2.62 -6.28
N SER A 106 34.47 -1.85 -6.65
CA SER A 106 34.95 -0.71 -5.86
C SER A 106 34.03 0.50 -5.97
N LEU A 107 33.49 0.76 -7.17
CA LEU A 107 32.50 1.81 -7.38
C LEU A 107 31.21 1.54 -6.59
N LEU A 108 30.74 0.30 -6.54
CA LEU A 108 29.57 -0.06 -5.73
C LEU A 108 29.78 0.21 -4.24
N ARG A 109 30.99 -0.01 -3.71
CA ARG A 109 31.32 0.39 -2.34
C ARG A 109 31.23 1.91 -2.15
N GLN A 110 31.81 2.68 -3.06
CA GLN A 110 31.75 4.14 -3.01
C GLN A 110 30.30 4.63 -3.06
N LEU A 111 29.49 4.08 -3.97
CA LEU A 111 28.07 4.43 -4.09
C LEU A 111 27.30 4.04 -2.81
N ALA A 112 27.62 2.91 -2.17
CA ALA A 112 27.02 2.54 -0.89
C ALA A 112 27.34 3.59 0.20
N GLU A 113 28.59 4.04 0.28
CA GLU A 113 29.03 5.09 1.21
C GLU A 113 28.35 6.44 0.92
N GLU A 114 28.17 6.80 -0.34
CA GLU A 114 27.49 8.03 -0.75
C GLU A 114 25.99 8.02 -0.48
N ASN A 115 25.32 6.88 -0.69
CA ASN A 115 23.87 6.75 -0.53
C ASN A 115 23.45 6.51 0.93
N LEU A 116 24.19 5.69 1.66
CA LEU A 116 23.83 5.26 3.02
C LEU A 116 24.63 5.97 4.11
N GLY A 117 25.76 6.59 3.78
CA GLY A 117 26.55 7.40 4.71
C GLY A 117 26.90 6.65 6.00
N GLU A 118 26.57 7.26 7.14
CA GLU A 118 26.84 6.71 8.47
C GLU A 118 25.99 5.47 8.80
N GLU A 119 24.93 5.19 8.04
CA GLU A 119 24.08 4.02 8.22
C GLU A 119 24.73 2.75 7.67
N LEU A 120 25.71 2.85 6.77
CA LEU A 120 26.43 1.71 6.22
C LEU A 120 27.34 1.07 7.29
N ALA A 121 26.99 -0.14 7.73
CA ALA A 121 27.73 -0.87 8.76
C ALA A 121 28.76 -1.85 8.16
N ALA A 122 28.44 -2.48 7.03
CA ALA A 122 29.32 -3.41 6.35
C ALA A 122 29.02 -3.46 4.85
N PHE A 123 30.03 -3.78 4.04
CA PHE A 123 29.87 -3.99 2.60
C PHE A 123 30.91 -5.00 2.11
N THR A 124 30.46 -6.00 1.35
CA THR A 124 31.28 -7.09 0.82
C THR A 124 30.82 -7.45 -0.60
N PRO A 125 31.61 -7.14 -1.65
CA PRO A 125 31.33 -7.65 -2.98
C PRO A 125 31.72 -9.14 -3.07
N PHE A 126 31.03 -9.90 -3.91
CA PHE A 126 31.35 -11.31 -4.16
C PHE A 126 31.04 -11.73 -5.59
N THR A 127 31.67 -12.83 -6.01
CA THR A 127 31.37 -13.52 -7.27
C THR A 127 31.13 -14.99 -6.95
N GLU A 128 30.07 -15.56 -7.48
CA GLU A 128 29.76 -16.99 -7.32
C GLU A 128 29.62 -17.66 -8.69
N ASN A 129 30.38 -18.72 -8.91
CA ASN A 129 30.36 -19.48 -10.16
C ASN A 129 29.45 -20.69 -9.98
N SER A 130 28.15 -20.52 -10.26
CA SER A 130 27.15 -21.58 -10.06
C SER A 130 26.12 -21.61 -11.20
N GLY A 131 25.56 -22.81 -11.45
CA GLY A 131 24.45 -23.03 -12.39
C GLY A 131 24.80 -22.83 -13.88
N ALA A 132 23.78 -22.89 -14.74
CA ALA A 132 23.91 -22.86 -16.20
C ALA A 132 23.99 -21.45 -16.82
N GLY A 133 23.74 -20.38 -16.03
CA GLY A 133 23.55 -19.00 -16.51
C GLY A 133 24.74 -18.04 -16.32
N GLY A 134 25.98 -18.55 -16.21
CA GLY A 134 27.18 -17.72 -15.97
C GLY A 134 27.36 -17.27 -14.52
N PRO A 135 28.43 -16.53 -14.19
CA PRO A 135 28.71 -16.09 -12.82
C PRO A 135 27.59 -15.19 -12.26
N ILE A 136 27.34 -15.32 -10.97
CA ILE A 136 26.57 -14.38 -10.17
C ILE A 136 27.53 -13.31 -9.66
N TYR A 137 27.26 -12.06 -10.00
CA TYR A 137 27.95 -10.90 -9.44
C TYR A 137 27.08 -10.32 -8.34
N GLY A 138 27.60 -10.21 -7.13
CA GLY A 138 26.79 -9.81 -6.01
C GLY A 138 27.51 -8.92 -5.03
N MET A 139 26.71 -8.33 -4.15
CA MET A 139 27.21 -7.61 -3.00
C MET A 139 26.30 -7.85 -1.82
N GLU A 140 26.93 -7.92 -0.66
CA GLU A 140 26.26 -7.94 0.63
C GLU A 140 26.56 -6.64 1.33
N TYR A 141 25.55 -6.04 1.94
CA TYR A 141 25.77 -4.92 2.82
C TYR A 141 24.79 -4.95 3.98
N THR A 142 25.26 -4.42 5.10
CA THR A 142 24.46 -4.24 6.29
C THR A 142 24.34 -2.75 6.52
N TYR A 143 23.13 -2.29 6.79
CA TYR A 143 22.88 -0.91 7.15
C TYR A 143 21.97 -0.83 8.37
N ARG A 144 22.17 0.21 9.19
CA ARG A 144 21.60 0.30 10.52
C ARG A 144 21.20 1.74 10.84
N ARG A 145 19.98 1.90 11.36
CA ARG A 145 19.46 3.17 11.87
C ARG A 145 18.72 2.92 13.18
N GLY A 146 19.09 3.65 14.23
CA GLY A 146 18.55 3.39 15.57
C GLY A 146 18.85 1.95 16.01
N ASP A 147 17.80 1.20 16.33
CA ASP A 147 17.87 -0.22 16.69
C ASP A 147 17.53 -1.16 15.50
N THR A 148 17.10 -0.60 14.38
CA THR A 148 16.78 -1.35 13.16
C THR A 148 18.04 -1.66 12.37
N THR A 149 18.22 -2.93 12.03
CA THR A 149 19.31 -3.42 11.17
C THR A 149 18.69 -4.15 10.00
N PHE A 150 19.24 -3.92 8.81
CA PHE A 150 18.86 -4.68 7.64
C PHE A 150 20.09 -5.28 6.97
N TYR A 151 19.95 -6.54 6.61
CA TYR A 151 20.92 -7.32 5.88
C TYR A 151 20.48 -7.45 4.43
N VAL A 152 21.30 -6.95 3.52
CA VAL A 152 20.98 -6.92 2.09
C VAL A 152 21.93 -7.83 1.34
N THR A 153 21.37 -8.60 0.41
CA THR A 153 22.12 -9.33 -0.62
C THR A 153 21.56 -9.00 -1.97
N VAL A 154 22.43 -8.48 -2.84
CA VAL A 154 22.11 -8.18 -4.23
C VAL A 154 22.80 -9.19 -5.13
N CYS A 155 22.10 -9.72 -6.12
CA CYS A 155 22.64 -10.60 -7.14
C CYS A 155 22.25 -10.13 -8.52
N TYR A 156 23.25 -10.06 -9.41
CA TYR A 156 23.10 -9.79 -10.82
C TYR A 156 23.59 -10.98 -11.63
N ARG A 157 22.81 -11.38 -12.63
CA ARG A 157 23.25 -12.29 -13.69
C ARG A 157 23.02 -11.66 -15.05
N PHE A 158 24.04 -11.72 -15.88
CA PHE A 158 24.01 -11.24 -17.27
C PHE A 158 24.05 -12.46 -18.17
N CYS A 159 22.88 -12.91 -18.61
CA CYS A 159 22.73 -14.05 -19.52
C CYS A 159 22.58 -13.56 -20.97
N ASP A 160 22.65 -14.48 -21.93
CA ASP A 160 22.55 -14.13 -23.36
C ASP A 160 21.23 -13.45 -23.75
N ALA A 161 20.12 -13.85 -23.10
CA ALA A 161 18.77 -13.40 -23.44
C ALA A 161 18.14 -12.47 -22.40
N TYR A 162 18.60 -12.52 -21.16
CA TYR A 162 18.06 -11.72 -20.07
C TYR A 162 19.15 -11.25 -19.10
N THR A 163 18.85 -10.16 -18.40
CA THR A 163 19.53 -9.74 -17.18
C THR A 163 18.60 -9.99 -16.01
N LEU A 164 19.11 -10.64 -14.97
CA LEU A 164 18.40 -10.90 -13.72
C LEU A 164 19.01 -10.04 -12.62
N GLU A 165 18.15 -9.32 -11.92
CA GLU A 165 18.45 -8.57 -10.71
C GLU A 165 17.62 -9.14 -9.56
N LEU A 166 18.29 -9.35 -8.43
CA LEU A 166 17.68 -9.82 -7.19
C LEU A 166 18.18 -8.97 -6.03
N ILE A 167 17.28 -8.38 -5.25
CA ILE A 167 17.62 -7.61 -4.05
C ILE A 167 16.86 -8.22 -2.88
N SER A 168 17.56 -8.96 -2.02
CA SER A 168 16.99 -9.50 -0.79
C SER A 168 17.32 -8.59 0.39
N ILE A 169 16.31 -8.17 1.15
CA ILE A 169 16.45 -7.40 2.39
C ILE A 169 15.86 -8.23 3.53
N ASP A 170 16.66 -8.52 4.56
CA ASP A 170 16.25 -9.32 5.72
C ASP A 170 16.57 -8.54 7.01
N PRO A 171 15.60 -8.31 7.92
CA PRO A 171 15.84 -7.62 9.19
C PRO A 171 16.65 -8.44 10.21
N ASP A 172 16.72 -9.76 10.05
CA ASP A 172 17.19 -10.67 11.10
C ASP A 172 18.49 -11.40 10.75
N SER A 173 18.77 -11.66 9.47
CA SER A 173 19.86 -12.56 9.09
C SER A 173 20.49 -12.32 7.72
N GLN A 174 21.77 -11.95 7.72
CA GLN A 174 22.60 -11.93 6.50
C GLN A 174 22.65 -13.28 5.79
N ALA A 175 22.77 -14.38 6.54
CA ALA A 175 22.87 -15.71 5.94
C ALA A 175 21.59 -16.11 5.20
N ARG A 176 20.44 -15.64 5.71
CA ARG A 176 19.12 -15.92 5.14
C ARG A 176 18.87 -15.03 3.91
N SER A 177 19.15 -13.73 4.00
CA SER A 177 19.19 -12.80 2.85
C SER A 177 20.05 -13.36 1.71
N ARG A 178 21.27 -13.82 2.04
CA ARG A 178 22.18 -14.42 1.04
C ARG A 178 21.57 -15.64 0.38
N ARG A 179 21.08 -16.58 1.20
CA ARG A 179 20.49 -17.83 0.71
C ARG A 179 19.33 -17.56 -0.25
N VAL A 180 18.45 -16.63 0.10
CA VAL A 180 17.30 -16.23 -0.72
C VAL A 180 17.74 -15.67 -2.07
N ALA A 181 18.65 -14.70 -2.09
CA ALA A 181 19.09 -14.08 -3.34
C ALA A 181 19.92 -15.05 -4.22
N VAL A 182 20.92 -15.71 -3.64
CA VAL A 182 21.87 -16.55 -4.39
C VAL A 182 21.18 -17.82 -4.91
N ASN A 183 20.35 -18.50 -4.11
CA ASN A 183 19.69 -19.72 -4.58
C ASN A 183 18.66 -19.43 -5.66
N THR A 184 17.93 -18.32 -5.54
CA THR A 184 17.03 -17.84 -6.60
C THR A 184 17.82 -17.54 -7.86
N ALA A 185 18.94 -16.81 -7.76
CA ALA A 185 19.81 -16.50 -8.88
C ALA A 185 20.30 -17.78 -9.58
N ASP A 186 20.76 -18.76 -8.80
CA ASP A 186 21.36 -20.00 -9.29
C ASP A 186 20.35 -20.84 -10.11
N SER A 187 19.16 -21.03 -9.56
CA SER A 187 18.09 -21.85 -10.16
C SER A 187 17.31 -21.16 -11.28
N PHE A 188 17.37 -19.82 -11.38
CA PHE A 188 16.48 -19.04 -12.26
C PHE A 188 16.48 -19.46 -13.74
N THR A 189 17.65 -19.82 -14.27
CA THR A 189 17.77 -20.25 -15.67
C THR A 189 16.98 -21.53 -15.93
N ASP A 190 17.09 -22.49 -15.02
CA ASP A 190 16.45 -23.81 -15.14
C ASP A 190 14.93 -23.69 -14.98
N LEU A 191 14.46 -22.66 -14.28
CA LEU A 191 13.05 -22.33 -14.07
C LEU A 191 12.41 -21.56 -15.23
N GLY A 192 13.10 -21.47 -16.36
CA GLY A 192 12.57 -20.90 -17.60
C GLY A 192 13.04 -19.50 -17.93
N GLY A 193 13.94 -18.92 -17.12
CA GLY A 193 14.71 -17.68 -17.38
C GLY A 193 14.00 -16.66 -18.29
N PRO A 194 14.28 -16.65 -19.61
CA PRO A 194 13.70 -15.69 -20.55
C PRO A 194 12.16 -15.63 -20.60
N ARG A 195 11.45 -16.68 -20.20
CA ARG A 195 9.97 -16.68 -20.14
C ARG A 195 9.42 -15.66 -19.15
N HIS A 196 10.25 -15.25 -18.19
CA HIS A 196 9.87 -14.35 -17.11
C HIS A 196 10.20 -12.88 -17.40
N ILE A 197 10.72 -12.56 -18.58
CA ILE A 197 11.02 -11.18 -18.98
C ILE A 197 9.74 -10.34 -18.95
N THR A 198 9.78 -9.21 -18.26
CA THR A 198 8.69 -8.24 -18.25
C THR A 198 8.74 -7.38 -19.53
N THR A 199 7.59 -7.14 -20.16
CA THR A 199 7.55 -6.51 -21.50
C THR A 199 7.76 -5.00 -21.52
N ALA A 200 7.93 -4.34 -20.37
CA ALA A 200 8.10 -2.90 -20.28
C ALA A 200 9.24 -2.54 -19.31
N ARG A 201 10.32 -1.98 -19.86
CA ARG A 201 11.35 -1.30 -19.07
C ARG A 201 10.79 0.04 -18.59
N PRO A 202 10.77 0.34 -17.28
CA PRO A 202 10.41 1.67 -16.81
C PRO A 202 11.35 2.73 -17.40
N GLU A 203 10.83 3.93 -17.65
CA GLU A 203 11.66 5.05 -18.13
C GLU A 203 12.64 5.55 -17.06
N VAL A 204 12.26 5.40 -15.78
CA VAL A 204 13.06 5.78 -14.60
C VAL A 204 12.86 4.72 -13.52
N MET A 205 13.96 4.10 -13.07
CA MET A 205 13.99 3.18 -11.93
C MET A 205 14.13 3.97 -10.63
N LEU A 206 13.67 3.42 -9.50
CA LEU A 206 13.87 4.04 -8.18
C LEU A 206 15.37 4.30 -7.93
N GLY A 207 15.70 5.52 -7.54
CA GLY A 207 17.08 5.92 -7.23
C GLY A 207 18.00 6.05 -8.45
N GLY A 208 17.44 6.20 -9.66
CA GLY A 208 18.21 6.38 -10.89
C GLY A 208 19.01 7.68 -10.98
N GLU A 209 18.74 8.67 -10.12
CA GLU A 209 19.55 9.88 -10.03
C GLU A 209 20.96 9.53 -9.51
N ASN A 210 22.00 9.84 -10.29
CA ASN A 210 23.41 9.49 -10.00
C ASN A 210 23.73 7.98 -10.01
N TRP A 211 22.87 7.15 -10.59
CA TRP A 211 23.14 5.73 -10.79
C TRP A 211 23.75 5.45 -12.18
N PRO A 212 24.92 4.79 -12.29
CA PRO A 212 25.59 4.58 -13.59
C PRO A 212 24.88 3.60 -14.53
N TRP A 213 24.06 2.68 -14.00
CA TRP A 213 23.46 1.59 -14.75
C TRP A 213 21.97 1.80 -14.94
N LYS A 214 21.60 2.53 -16.00
CA LYS A 214 20.23 2.97 -16.29
C LYS A 214 19.15 1.88 -16.16
N TYR A 215 19.47 0.63 -16.45
CA TYR A 215 18.51 -0.49 -16.50
C TYR A 215 18.62 -1.46 -15.32
N LEU A 216 19.40 -1.10 -14.29
CA LEU A 216 19.44 -1.80 -13.01
C LEU A 216 18.86 -0.87 -11.94
N HIS A 217 18.21 -1.42 -10.91
CA HIS A 217 17.82 -0.61 -9.76
C HIS A 217 19.06 -0.10 -9.04
N ASN A 218 18.94 1.06 -8.37
CA ASN A 218 19.91 1.45 -7.35
C ASN A 218 19.52 0.73 -6.05
N PRO A 219 20.22 -0.35 -5.65
CA PRO A 219 19.80 -1.15 -4.52
C PRO A 219 19.92 -0.39 -3.19
N PHE A 220 20.78 0.63 -3.11
CA PHE A 220 20.93 1.46 -1.93
C PHE A 220 19.72 2.38 -1.72
N ALA A 221 19.18 2.94 -2.81
CA ALA A 221 17.94 3.72 -2.76
C ALA A 221 16.73 2.84 -2.42
N VAL A 222 16.66 1.63 -3.01
CA VAL A 222 15.65 0.63 -2.67
C VAL A 222 15.71 0.29 -1.19
N SER A 223 16.89 -0.04 -0.66
CA SER A 223 17.02 -0.40 0.76
C SER A 223 16.75 0.78 1.68
N ALA A 224 17.26 1.98 1.35
CA ALA A 224 16.98 3.19 2.11
C ALA A 224 15.47 3.46 2.23
N TYR A 225 14.69 3.24 1.16
CA TYR A 225 13.23 3.36 1.19
C TYR A 225 12.58 2.46 2.28
N TYR A 226 13.02 1.20 2.42
CA TYR A 226 12.49 0.31 3.48
C TYR A 226 12.92 0.72 4.87
N MET A 227 14.18 1.13 5.05
CA MET A 227 14.62 1.67 6.33
C MET A 227 13.89 2.95 6.69
N ASP A 228 13.50 3.75 5.72
CA ASP A 228 12.69 4.94 5.90
C ASP A 228 11.26 4.63 6.35
N ILE A 229 10.71 3.47 5.98
CA ILE A 229 9.42 2.97 6.45
C ILE A 229 9.56 2.43 7.88
N GLU A 230 10.51 1.52 8.11
CA GLU A 230 10.65 0.84 9.41
C GLU A 230 11.27 1.70 10.51
N SER A 231 12.22 2.56 10.14
CA SER A 231 12.90 3.46 11.06
C SER A 231 13.04 4.84 10.39
N PRO A 232 12.00 5.69 10.38
CA PRO A 232 12.07 7.00 9.78
C PRO A 232 13.31 7.80 10.25
N PRO A 233 14.02 8.50 9.34
CA PRO A 233 15.11 9.37 9.75
C PRO A 233 14.53 10.48 10.64
N PRO A 234 15.30 10.96 11.62
CA PRO A 234 14.85 12.05 12.46
C PRO A 234 14.59 13.30 11.61
N PRO A 235 13.72 14.22 12.06
CA PRO A 235 13.48 15.46 11.35
C PRO A 235 14.79 16.21 11.08
N SER A 236 14.88 16.85 9.92
CA SER A 236 15.99 17.71 9.55
C SER A 236 16.20 18.82 10.58
N GLU A 237 17.39 19.42 10.64
CA GLU A 237 17.66 20.52 11.58
C GLU A 237 16.67 21.68 11.40
N GLU A 238 16.32 22.01 10.16
CA GLU A 238 15.30 23.00 9.84
C GLU A 238 13.91 22.58 10.33
N ARG A 239 13.50 21.33 10.08
CA ARG A 239 12.20 20.82 10.53
C ARG A 239 12.08 20.79 12.05
N ARG A 240 13.17 20.53 12.78
CA ARG A 240 13.21 20.58 14.26
C ARG A 240 12.92 21.97 14.83
N LEU A 241 13.19 23.03 14.09
CA LEU A 241 12.92 24.40 14.54
C LEU A 241 11.42 24.72 14.58
N THR A 242 10.62 23.99 13.80
CA THR A 242 9.16 24.14 13.73
C THR A 242 8.42 22.94 14.33
N ASP A 243 9.15 21.99 14.91
CA ASP A 243 8.58 20.82 15.56
C ASP A 243 7.95 21.17 16.91
N TYR A 244 6.84 20.52 17.23
CA TYR A 244 6.06 20.83 18.44
C TYR A 244 5.39 19.58 18.99
N GLU A 245 5.17 19.58 20.30
CA GLU A 245 4.47 18.49 20.98
C GLU A 245 2.98 18.51 20.64
N ILE A 246 2.46 17.36 20.19
CA ILE A 246 1.04 17.16 19.94
C ILE A 246 0.31 17.10 21.29
N ARG A 247 -0.80 17.83 21.39
CA ARG A 247 -1.66 17.89 22.58
C ARG A 247 -3.01 17.26 22.26
N TRP A 248 -3.11 15.95 22.51
CA TRP A 248 -4.30 15.16 22.20
C TRP A 248 -5.55 15.64 22.95
N ILE A 249 -6.63 15.81 22.20
CA ILE A 249 -7.96 16.16 22.66
C ILE A 249 -8.74 14.88 23.03
N ASP A 250 -8.64 13.86 22.18
CA ASP A 250 -9.29 12.57 22.36
C ASP A 250 -8.26 11.47 22.73
N ALA A 251 -8.37 10.95 23.94
CA ALA A 251 -7.46 9.92 24.44
C ALA A 251 -7.57 8.60 23.66
N GLY A 252 -8.74 8.28 23.09
CA GLY A 252 -8.90 7.12 22.23
C GLY A 252 -8.13 7.32 20.93
N MET A 253 -8.25 8.50 20.31
CA MET A 253 -7.49 8.84 19.11
C MET A 253 -5.98 8.79 19.36
N GLU A 254 -5.49 9.31 20.49
CA GLU A 254 -4.07 9.18 20.86
C GLU A 254 -3.61 7.73 20.86
N ILE A 255 -4.36 6.82 21.49
CA ILE A 255 -4.02 5.38 21.55
C ILE A 255 -3.94 4.79 20.14
N LEU A 256 -4.94 5.09 19.30
CA LEU A 256 -4.98 4.58 17.92
C LEU A 256 -3.82 5.10 17.09
N VAL A 257 -3.48 6.39 17.18
CA VAL A 257 -2.37 6.98 16.44
C VAL A 257 -1.03 6.43 16.94
N ARG A 258 -0.81 6.33 18.26
CA ARG A 258 0.42 5.74 18.83
C ARG A 258 0.69 4.33 18.34
N ALA A 259 -0.36 3.54 18.15
CA ALA A 259 -0.24 2.17 17.66
C ALA A 259 0.26 2.09 16.20
N VAL A 260 -0.19 3.00 15.34
CA VAL A 260 0.24 3.04 13.93
C VAL A 260 1.57 3.75 13.71
N ILE A 261 1.97 4.68 14.59
CA ILE A 261 3.33 5.28 14.55
C ILE A 261 4.37 4.50 15.35
N ASP A 262 3.99 3.36 15.95
CA ASP A 262 4.84 2.49 16.77
C ASP A 262 5.55 3.21 17.93
N LYS A 263 4.82 4.10 18.63
CA LYS A 263 5.36 4.95 19.70
C LYS A 263 4.54 4.82 20.98
N PRO A 264 4.67 3.69 21.71
CA PRO A 264 3.84 3.39 22.87
C PRO A 264 4.11 4.33 24.06
N GLU A 265 5.30 4.90 24.15
CA GLU A 265 5.71 5.79 25.23
C GLU A 265 6.36 7.09 24.71
N GLY A 266 6.52 8.06 25.60
CA GLY A 266 7.14 9.34 25.28
C GLY A 266 6.23 10.33 24.55
N THR A 267 6.78 11.51 24.30
CA THR A 267 6.07 12.62 23.65
C THR A 267 5.90 12.35 22.16
N VAL A 268 4.67 12.51 21.65
CA VAL A 268 4.43 12.58 20.20
C VAL A 268 4.65 14.02 19.74
N MET A 269 5.51 14.16 18.74
CA MET A 269 5.90 15.40 18.10
C MET A 269 5.20 15.50 16.74
N SER A 270 4.99 16.70 16.22
CA SER A 270 4.35 16.88 14.91
C SER A 270 5.17 16.25 13.79
N SER A 271 6.50 16.20 13.93
CA SER A 271 7.37 15.47 13.00
C SER A 271 7.12 13.97 12.93
N ASP A 272 6.57 13.33 13.97
CA ASP A 272 6.21 11.90 13.93
C ASP A 272 5.07 11.63 12.93
N LEU A 273 4.28 12.66 12.57
CA LEU A 273 3.13 12.57 11.66
C LEU A 273 3.47 13.01 10.23
N ASP A 274 4.66 13.57 9.98
CA ASP A 274 5.04 14.19 8.69
C ASP A 274 4.90 13.22 7.50
N ARG A 275 5.10 11.91 7.72
CA ARG A 275 5.08 10.90 6.66
C ARG A 275 3.70 10.32 6.38
N ILE A 276 2.69 10.67 7.18
CA ILE A 276 1.36 10.08 7.07
C ILE A 276 0.56 10.86 6.03
N GLU A 277 0.37 10.27 4.86
CA GLU A 277 -0.47 10.83 3.80
C GLU A 277 -1.87 10.20 3.79
N GLU A 278 -2.02 9.00 4.34
CA GLU A 278 -3.29 8.32 4.47
C GLU A 278 -3.54 7.90 5.91
N PHE A 279 -4.76 8.09 6.40
CA PHE A 279 -5.18 7.63 7.72
C PHE A 279 -6.58 7.03 7.64
N ALA A 280 -6.73 5.82 8.18
CA ALA A 280 -8.01 5.17 8.31
C ALA A 280 -8.26 4.69 9.74
N VAL A 281 -9.49 4.84 10.22
CA VAL A 281 -9.97 4.22 11.45
C VAL A 281 -11.32 3.57 11.21
N ILE A 282 -11.37 2.26 11.40
CA ILE A 282 -12.54 1.43 11.14
C ILE A 282 -12.99 0.80 12.47
N GLY A 283 -14.20 1.15 12.91
CA GLY A 283 -14.74 0.73 14.20
C GLY A 283 -16.05 -0.06 14.14
N TRP A 284 -16.56 -0.40 12.95
CA TRP A 284 -17.83 -1.13 12.78
C TRP A 284 -17.65 -2.65 12.61
N LEU A 285 -16.42 -3.14 12.45
CA LEU A 285 -16.11 -4.55 12.13
C LEU A 285 -16.33 -5.52 13.30
N GLY A 286 -16.39 -5.02 14.55
CA GLY A 286 -16.55 -5.87 15.72
C GLY A 286 -16.11 -5.19 17.00
N ASP A 287 -15.47 -5.96 17.88
CA ASP A 287 -14.93 -5.56 19.18
C ASP A 287 -13.49 -5.02 19.11
N PHE A 288 -13.07 -4.56 17.93
CA PHE A 288 -11.76 -3.97 17.67
C PHE A 288 -11.87 -2.72 16.79
N TYR A 289 -10.86 -1.86 16.88
CA TYR A 289 -10.56 -0.83 15.88
C TYR A 289 -9.48 -1.35 14.94
N ARG A 290 -9.69 -1.21 13.64
CA ARG A 290 -8.61 -1.33 12.65
C ARG A 290 -8.16 0.07 12.27
N VAL A 291 -6.89 0.36 12.48
CA VAL A 291 -6.28 1.65 12.16
C VAL A 291 -5.22 1.42 11.10
N ARG A 292 -5.16 2.29 10.09
CA ARG A 292 -4.19 2.19 9.00
C ARG A 292 -3.56 3.53 8.72
N THR A 293 -2.26 3.52 8.41
CA THR A 293 -1.53 4.66 7.86
C THR A 293 -0.68 4.19 6.70
N ASN A 294 -0.76 4.83 5.53
CA ASN A 294 -0.05 4.42 4.33
C ASN A 294 -0.14 2.87 4.16
N ASP A 295 0.99 2.18 4.37
CA ASP A 295 1.14 0.72 4.25
C ASP A 295 1.01 -0.07 5.58
N ARG A 296 0.93 0.61 6.73
CA ARG A 296 0.84 -0.03 8.06
C ARG A 296 -0.61 -0.17 8.51
N THR A 297 -1.00 -1.36 8.95
CA THR A 297 -2.32 -1.65 9.54
C THR A 297 -2.16 -2.29 10.91
N VAL A 298 -2.91 -1.82 11.90
CA VAL A 298 -2.93 -2.36 13.26
C VAL A 298 -4.37 -2.58 13.71
N GLU A 299 -4.62 -3.69 14.40
CA GLU A 299 -5.90 -3.97 15.06
C GLU A 299 -5.74 -3.87 16.58
N LEU A 300 -6.61 -3.09 17.23
CA LEU A 300 -6.62 -2.92 18.68
C LEU A 300 -7.98 -3.31 19.25
N PRO A 301 -8.03 -4.03 20.39
CA PRO A 301 -9.29 -4.31 21.06
C PRO A 301 -9.98 -2.99 21.46
N ARG A 302 -11.30 -2.92 21.28
CA ARG A 302 -12.11 -1.73 21.61
C ARG A 302 -12.27 -1.52 23.11
N GLU A 303 -12.06 -2.56 23.92
CA GLU A 303 -12.17 -2.48 25.37
C GLU A 303 -11.25 -1.38 25.93
N GLY A 304 -11.85 -0.38 26.58
CA GLY A 304 -11.11 0.75 27.15
C GLY A 304 -10.71 1.85 26.17
N ILE A 305 -11.02 1.71 24.87
CA ILE A 305 -10.77 2.73 23.85
C ILE A 305 -12.10 3.31 23.40
N THR A 306 -12.22 4.64 23.43
CA THR A 306 -13.40 5.35 22.91
C THR A 306 -12.94 6.57 22.14
N VAL A 307 -13.30 6.63 20.87
CA VAL A 307 -13.03 7.76 19.98
C VAL A 307 -14.30 8.59 19.83
N ARG A 308 -14.29 9.80 20.36
CA ARG A 308 -15.43 10.74 20.33
C ARG A 308 -15.22 11.89 19.37
N SER A 309 -13.97 12.22 19.05
CA SER A 309 -13.61 13.31 18.17
C SER A 309 -12.53 12.90 17.18
N ILE A 310 -12.52 13.58 16.03
CA ILE A 310 -11.47 13.52 15.01
C ILE A 310 -10.70 14.84 14.90
N GLU A 311 -10.87 15.76 15.85
CA GLU A 311 -10.18 17.06 15.84
C GLU A 311 -8.66 16.92 15.89
N ASP A 312 -8.14 15.88 16.55
CA ASP A 312 -6.71 15.57 16.57
C ASP A 312 -6.15 15.22 15.18
N LEU A 313 -7.00 14.83 14.21
CA LEU A 313 -6.55 14.56 12.84
C LEU A 313 -6.12 15.84 12.11
N LEU A 314 -6.38 17.03 12.66
CA LEU A 314 -5.87 18.30 12.14
C LEU A 314 -4.34 18.43 12.29
N GLU A 315 -3.72 17.61 13.13
CA GLU A 315 -2.26 17.58 13.28
C GLU A 315 -1.55 16.87 12.12
N PHE A 316 -2.29 16.17 11.25
CA PHE A 316 -1.75 15.45 10.09
C PHE A 316 -1.62 16.38 8.89
N GLN A 317 -0.57 17.20 8.89
CA GLN A 317 -0.40 18.30 7.92
C GLN A 317 -0.26 17.83 6.46
N ASN A 318 0.16 16.58 6.23
CA ASN A 318 0.37 16.01 4.90
C ASN A 318 -0.74 15.04 4.47
N LEU A 319 -1.85 14.96 5.22
CA LEU A 319 -2.93 14.02 4.92
C LEU A 319 -3.63 14.35 3.60
N ARG A 320 -3.74 13.33 2.74
CA ARG A 320 -4.41 13.35 1.43
C ARG A 320 -5.59 12.38 1.37
N ALA A 321 -5.55 11.29 2.14
CA ALA A 321 -6.66 10.34 2.21
C ALA A 321 -7.11 10.15 3.65
N LEU A 322 -8.42 10.27 3.88
CA LEU A 322 -9.04 10.05 5.17
C LEU A 322 -10.20 9.06 5.04
N ASP A 323 -10.20 8.03 5.88
CA ASP A 323 -11.27 7.05 5.99
C ASP A 323 -11.69 6.88 7.46
N VAL A 324 -12.88 7.37 7.81
CA VAL A 324 -13.38 7.33 9.19
C VAL A 324 -14.71 6.60 9.24
N GLU A 325 -14.65 5.37 9.74
CA GLU A 325 -15.80 4.46 9.81
C GLU A 325 -16.14 4.15 11.27
N LEU A 326 -16.48 5.22 12.00
CA LEU A 326 -16.80 5.20 13.42
C LEU A 326 -18.31 5.36 13.64
N THR A 327 -18.94 4.37 14.26
CA THR A 327 -20.39 4.37 14.52
C THR A 327 -20.84 5.44 15.52
N GLU A 328 -19.93 5.94 16.35
CA GLU A 328 -20.21 6.90 17.43
C GLU A 328 -19.76 8.33 17.08
N LEU A 329 -19.24 8.56 15.87
CA LEU A 329 -18.79 9.89 15.47
C LEU A 329 -19.99 10.76 15.06
N GLU A 330 -20.26 11.79 15.86
CA GLU A 330 -21.36 12.73 15.58
C GLU A 330 -20.90 13.98 14.83
N ASP A 331 -19.67 14.45 15.10
CA ASP A 331 -19.16 15.71 14.58
C ASP A 331 -18.06 15.51 13.53
N VAL A 332 -18.41 15.81 12.28
CA VAL A 332 -17.50 15.76 11.13
C VAL A 332 -16.98 17.15 10.72
N ARG A 333 -17.32 18.21 11.45
CA ARG A 333 -16.89 19.59 11.12
C ARG A 333 -15.37 19.79 11.07
N PRO A 334 -14.52 19.09 11.85
CA PRO A 334 -13.06 19.24 11.72
C PRO A 334 -12.55 19.00 10.29
N ILE A 335 -13.22 18.13 9.52
CA ILE A 335 -12.84 17.80 8.13
C ILE A 335 -12.79 19.04 7.24
N ALA A 336 -13.59 20.07 7.52
CA ALA A 336 -13.60 21.32 6.76
C ALA A 336 -12.23 22.05 6.76
N SER A 337 -11.34 21.78 7.72
CA SER A 337 -10.00 22.38 7.76
C SER A 337 -8.97 21.57 6.95
N MET A 338 -9.30 20.36 6.51
CA MET A 338 -8.40 19.42 5.86
C MET A 338 -8.36 19.64 4.33
N THR A 339 -8.05 20.88 3.91
CA THR A 339 -8.11 21.33 2.50
C THR A 339 -7.10 20.65 1.54
N GLY A 340 -6.22 19.81 2.09
CA GLY A 340 -5.30 18.95 1.34
C GLY A 340 -5.92 17.63 0.88
N LEU A 341 -7.10 17.24 1.39
CA LEU A 341 -7.71 15.94 1.09
C LEU A 341 -8.04 15.77 -0.39
N GLU A 342 -7.61 14.64 -0.94
CA GLU A 342 -7.92 14.16 -2.27
C GLU A 342 -8.92 12.98 -2.23
N SER A 343 -8.96 12.23 -1.12
CA SER A 343 -9.89 11.12 -0.91
C SER A 343 -10.51 11.19 0.48
N LEU A 344 -11.84 11.04 0.53
CA LEU A 344 -12.61 11.06 1.76
C LEU A 344 -13.63 9.92 1.77
N SER A 345 -13.54 9.05 2.76
CA SER A 345 -14.53 8.03 3.09
C SER A 345 -15.04 8.27 4.50
N LEU A 346 -16.36 8.30 4.67
CA LEU A 346 -17.00 8.54 5.95
C LEU A 346 -18.18 7.59 6.17
N MET A 347 -18.22 7.00 7.36
CA MET A 347 -19.48 6.52 7.92
C MET A 347 -20.25 7.73 8.45
N VAL A 348 -21.36 8.07 7.79
CA VAL A 348 -22.16 9.25 8.15
C VAL A 348 -23.26 8.90 9.14
N SER A 349 -23.43 9.78 10.13
CA SER A 349 -24.55 9.72 11.06
C SER A 349 -25.84 10.18 10.38
N PRO A 350 -27.00 9.57 10.70
CA PRO A 350 -28.30 10.08 10.25
C PRO A 350 -28.61 11.50 10.76
N GLU A 351 -27.92 11.97 11.81
CA GLU A 351 -28.08 13.31 12.39
C GLU A 351 -27.32 14.40 11.64
N LEU A 352 -26.52 14.05 10.61
CA LEU A 352 -25.83 15.02 9.77
C LEU A 352 -26.86 15.90 9.03
N LYS A 353 -26.81 17.21 9.26
CA LYS A 353 -27.84 18.15 8.79
C LYS A 353 -27.58 18.72 7.40
N ASP A 354 -26.31 18.85 7.04
CA ASP A 354 -25.84 19.47 5.81
C ASP A 354 -24.46 18.93 5.43
N LEU A 355 -24.00 19.32 4.24
CA LEU A 355 -22.71 18.91 3.69
C LEU A 355 -21.71 20.07 3.62
N GLU A 356 -21.92 21.15 4.38
CA GLU A 356 -21.11 22.37 4.27
C GLU A 356 -19.64 22.13 4.62
N PHE A 357 -19.33 21.10 5.42
CA PHE A 357 -17.97 20.69 5.72
C PHE A 357 -17.17 20.26 4.48
N LEU A 358 -17.83 19.89 3.38
CA LEU A 358 -17.18 19.56 2.11
C LEU A 358 -16.74 20.80 1.33
N ARG A 359 -17.37 21.97 1.55
CA ARG A 359 -17.17 23.19 0.76
C ARG A 359 -15.70 23.57 0.53
N PRO A 360 -14.80 23.52 1.53
CA PRO A 360 -13.40 23.91 1.35
C PRO A 360 -12.50 22.81 0.75
N LEU A 361 -13.01 21.61 0.47
CA LEU A 361 -12.23 20.47 -0.02
C LEU A 361 -12.06 20.47 -1.55
N GLU A 362 -11.59 21.58 -2.11
CA GLU A 362 -11.51 21.79 -3.57
C GLU A 362 -10.60 20.79 -4.31
N ARG A 363 -9.71 20.11 -3.59
CA ARG A 363 -8.80 19.06 -4.12
C ARG A 363 -9.42 17.67 -4.14
N LEU A 364 -10.62 17.49 -3.59
CA LEU A 364 -11.25 16.20 -3.43
C LEU A 364 -11.53 15.56 -4.80
N LYS A 365 -10.98 14.37 -5.02
CA LYS A 365 -11.14 13.54 -6.23
C LYS A 365 -12.10 12.38 -5.98
N THR A 366 -12.14 11.86 -4.76
CA THR A 366 -12.98 10.74 -4.38
C THR A 366 -13.74 11.05 -3.10
N LEU A 367 -15.07 10.86 -3.14
CA LEU A 367 -15.93 10.95 -1.97
C LEU A 367 -16.76 9.68 -1.83
N MET A 368 -16.69 9.06 -0.66
CA MET A 368 -17.58 7.98 -0.24
C MET A 368 -18.26 8.35 1.07
N MET A 369 -19.59 8.29 1.10
CA MET A 369 -20.39 8.43 2.32
C MET A 369 -21.34 7.25 2.42
N TRP A 370 -21.29 6.55 3.54
CA TRP A 370 -22.08 5.35 3.75
C TRP A 370 -22.48 5.20 5.23
N GLY A 371 -23.34 4.24 5.57
CA GLY A 371 -23.83 4.07 6.94
C GLY A 371 -25.06 3.16 7.02
N GLY A 372 -25.47 2.81 8.24
CA GLY A 372 -26.67 2.02 8.50
C GLY A 372 -27.98 2.83 8.48
N ALA A 373 -27.87 4.15 8.57
CA ALA A 373 -28.95 5.12 8.39
C ALA A 373 -28.38 6.37 7.72
N TYR A 374 -29.21 7.07 6.95
CA TYR A 374 -28.74 8.13 6.06
C TYR A 374 -29.31 9.49 6.45
N PRO A 375 -28.52 10.56 6.27
CA PRO A 375 -28.95 11.89 6.66
C PRO A 375 -30.04 12.43 5.74
N ASN A 376 -30.91 13.25 6.31
CA ASN A 376 -31.96 13.96 5.59
C ASN A 376 -31.42 15.27 4.99
N VAL A 377 -30.43 15.15 4.11
CA VAL A 377 -29.88 16.30 3.37
C VAL A 377 -30.66 16.49 2.08
N THR A 378 -31.13 17.71 1.86
CA THR A 378 -31.80 18.13 0.61
C THR A 378 -30.97 19.10 -0.23
N ASP A 379 -30.01 19.80 0.38
CA ASP A 379 -29.15 20.76 -0.31
C ASP A 379 -27.78 20.13 -0.60
N ILE A 380 -27.49 19.97 -1.89
CA ILE A 380 -26.22 19.45 -2.41
C ILE A 380 -25.48 20.49 -3.25
N SER A 381 -25.79 21.78 -3.08
CA SER A 381 -25.13 22.87 -3.79
C SER A 381 -23.62 22.95 -3.51
N VAL A 382 -23.17 22.39 -2.38
CA VAL A 382 -21.74 22.32 -2.02
C VAL A 382 -20.89 21.66 -3.11
N PHE A 383 -21.43 20.67 -3.81
CA PHE A 383 -20.71 19.93 -4.85
C PHE A 383 -20.24 20.81 -6.01
N GLN A 384 -20.91 21.95 -6.26
CA GLN A 384 -20.55 22.89 -7.35
C GLN A 384 -19.09 23.37 -7.28
N ASN A 385 -18.49 23.40 -6.08
CA ASN A 385 -17.11 23.86 -5.89
C ASN A 385 -16.08 22.72 -5.99
N LEU A 386 -16.53 21.46 -5.97
CA LEU A 386 -15.67 20.27 -5.94
C LEU A 386 -15.31 19.81 -7.36
N THR A 387 -14.73 20.72 -8.14
CA THR A 387 -14.48 20.53 -9.58
C THR A 387 -13.46 19.44 -9.90
N GLN A 388 -12.69 18.98 -8.92
CA GLN A 388 -11.72 17.89 -9.07
C GLN A 388 -12.33 16.50 -8.82
N LEU A 389 -13.59 16.40 -8.40
CA LEU A 389 -14.25 15.12 -8.15
C LEU A 389 -14.28 14.28 -9.42
N LYS A 390 -13.81 13.04 -9.28
CA LYS A 390 -13.84 11.99 -10.29
C LYS A 390 -14.80 10.87 -9.94
N SER A 391 -14.93 10.55 -8.66
CA SER A 391 -15.76 9.45 -8.18
C SER A 391 -16.54 9.88 -6.93
N VAL A 392 -17.86 9.68 -6.97
CA VAL A 392 -18.78 9.98 -5.87
C VAL A 392 -19.64 8.76 -5.61
N MET A 393 -19.63 8.29 -4.36
CA MET A 393 -20.54 7.26 -3.85
C MET A 393 -21.23 7.81 -2.59
N ILE A 394 -22.50 8.15 -2.69
CA ILE A 394 -23.25 8.72 -1.56
C ILE A 394 -24.67 8.17 -1.47
N ILE A 395 -25.26 8.26 -0.29
CA ILE A 395 -26.65 7.86 -0.06
C ILE A 395 -27.38 9.02 0.61
N LEU A 396 -28.26 9.68 -0.16
CA LEU A 396 -29.02 10.86 0.23
C LEU A 396 -30.49 10.69 -0.19
N PRO A 397 -31.32 10.04 0.64
CA PRO A 397 -32.66 9.57 0.26
C PRO A 397 -33.65 10.65 -0.21
N GLU A 398 -33.42 11.92 0.12
CA GLU A 398 -34.36 13.01 -0.19
C GLU A 398 -34.01 13.81 -1.45
N ILE A 399 -32.86 13.53 -2.05
CA ILE A 399 -32.41 14.22 -3.26
C ILE A 399 -33.25 13.81 -4.45
N ARG A 400 -33.76 14.81 -5.17
CA ARG A 400 -34.61 14.65 -6.36
C ARG A 400 -34.03 15.31 -7.62
N ASP A 401 -32.97 16.10 -7.49
CA ASP A 401 -32.29 16.78 -8.59
C ASP A 401 -30.78 16.48 -8.53
N LEU A 402 -30.26 15.89 -9.60
CA LEU A 402 -28.84 15.52 -9.73
C LEU A 402 -28.07 16.46 -10.68
N SER A 403 -28.67 17.56 -11.12
CA SER A 403 -28.08 18.50 -12.08
C SER A 403 -26.71 19.04 -11.65
N VAL A 404 -26.47 19.16 -10.35
CA VAL A 404 -25.16 19.56 -9.82
C VAL A 404 -24.04 18.60 -10.24
N PHE A 405 -24.29 17.30 -10.26
CA PHE A 405 -23.29 16.30 -10.63
C PHE A 405 -23.00 16.33 -12.13
N ALA A 406 -24.02 16.58 -12.95
CA ALA A 406 -23.85 16.75 -14.39
C ALA A 406 -22.98 17.97 -14.76
N ALA A 407 -22.91 18.97 -13.87
CA ALA A 407 -22.08 20.16 -14.06
C ALA A 407 -20.61 19.98 -13.64
N LEU A 408 -20.25 18.85 -12.99
CA LEU A 408 -18.87 18.59 -12.59
C LEU A 408 -18.05 18.11 -13.78
N PRO A 409 -16.98 18.82 -14.16
CA PRO A 409 -16.28 18.59 -15.44
C PRO A 409 -15.47 17.30 -15.47
N ASN A 410 -15.03 16.80 -14.30
CA ASN A 410 -14.15 15.64 -14.17
C ASN A 410 -14.85 14.41 -13.58
N LEU A 411 -16.17 14.46 -13.34
CA LEU A 411 -16.89 13.37 -12.68
C LEU A 411 -17.08 12.21 -13.64
N GLU A 412 -16.35 11.12 -13.40
CA GLU A 412 -16.36 9.91 -14.23
C GLU A 412 -17.31 8.84 -13.66
N GLN A 413 -17.43 8.78 -12.33
CA GLN A 413 -18.21 7.76 -11.64
C GLN A 413 -19.18 8.39 -10.64
N LEU A 414 -20.47 8.07 -10.79
CA LEU A 414 -21.53 8.51 -9.88
C LEU A 414 -22.35 7.30 -9.43
N TRP A 415 -22.20 6.95 -8.16
CA TRP A 415 -23.13 6.07 -7.47
C TRP A 415 -23.91 6.86 -6.44
N ILE A 416 -25.22 6.95 -6.64
CA ILE A 416 -26.11 7.58 -5.66
C ILE A 416 -27.35 6.73 -5.35
N ASN A 417 -27.66 6.56 -4.07
CA ASN A 417 -29.01 6.17 -3.65
C ASN A 417 -29.75 7.44 -3.18
N CYS A 418 -30.89 7.72 -3.79
CA CYS A 418 -31.66 8.95 -3.61
C CYS A 418 -33.16 8.68 -3.75
N HIS A 419 -33.97 9.74 -3.86
CA HIS A 419 -35.42 9.61 -3.95
C HIS A 419 -35.83 8.80 -5.19
N GLU A 420 -36.95 8.09 -5.12
CA GLU A 420 -37.45 7.27 -6.24
C GLU A 420 -37.84 8.11 -7.47
N ASP A 421 -38.44 9.27 -7.26
CA ASP A 421 -38.82 10.23 -8.31
C ASP A 421 -37.68 11.18 -8.76
N VAL A 422 -36.42 10.75 -8.64
CA VAL A 422 -35.27 11.59 -9.01
C VAL A 422 -35.25 11.92 -10.51
N ASN A 423 -34.93 13.17 -10.85
CA ASN A 423 -34.69 13.57 -12.23
C ASN A 423 -33.28 13.16 -12.68
N LEU A 424 -33.23 12.23 -13.64
CA LEU A 424 -31.99 11.68 -14.19
C LEU A 424 -31.53 12.35 -15.49
N ASP A 425 -32.33 13.23 -16.09
CA ASP A 425 -32.10 13.73 -17.46
C ASP A 425 -30.71 14.38 -17.59
N ALA A 426 -30.33 15.21 -16.61
CA ALA A 426 -29.05 15.90 -16.63
C ALA A 426 -27.85 14.94 -16.54
N VAL A 427 -27.90 13.96 -15.63
CA VAL A 427 -26.80 13.00 -15.41
C VAL A 427 -26.72 11.91 -16.49
N ILE A 428 -27.81 11.66 -17.24
CA ILE A 428 -27.82 10.81 -18.45
C ILE A 428 -27.24 11.57 -19.66
N GLN A 429 -27.37 12.89 -19.72
CA GLN A 429 -26.81 13.70 -20.81
C GLN A 429 -25.32 14.04 -20.62
N ALA A 430 -24.83 13.96 -19.38
CA ALA A 430 -23.44 14.25 -19.03
C ALA A 430 -22.46 13.21 -19.61
N GLU A 431 -21.80 13.49 -20.72
CA GLU A 431 -20.91 12.54 -21.41
C GLU A 431 -19.67 12.14 -20.60
N GLN A 432 -19.28 12.96 -19.63
CA GLN A 432 -18.13 12.67 -18.77
C GLN A 432 -18.41 11.55 -17.76
N ILE A 433 -19.67 11.32 -17.37
CA ILE A 433 -20.06 10.28 -16.42
C ILE A 433 -20.13 8.95 -17.16
N GLN A 434 -19.13 8.11 -16.92
CA GLN A 434 -18.92 6.81 -17.58
C GLN A 434 -19.60 5.67 -16.81
N ASP A 435 -19.53 5.70 -15.47
CA ASP A 435 -20.18 4.71 -14.60
C ASP A 435 -21.30 5.39 -13.81
N LEU A 436 -22.56 5.17 -14.19
CA LEU A 436 -23.72 5.76 -13.52
C LEU A 436 -24.57 4.67 -12.88
N MET A 437 -24.61 4.65 -11.54
CA MET A 437 -25.52 3.82 -10.77
C MET A 437 -26.43 4.66 -9.90
N VAL A 438 -27.74 4.48 -10.07
CA VAL A 438 -28.75 5.17 -9.26
C VAL A 438 -29.67 4.14 -8.63
N ASN A 439 -29.87 4.21 -7.31
CA ASN A 439 -30.78 3.31 -6.57
C ASN A 439 -30.48 1.82 -6.84
N ALA A 440 -29.19 1.47 -6.80
CA ALA A 440 -28.65 0.14 -7.12
C ALA A 440 -28.95 -0.37 -8.55
N GLN A 441 -29.29 0.51 -9.49
CA GLN A 441 -29.46 0.19 -10.91
C GLN A 441 -28.37 0.86 -11.73
N THR A 442 -27.62 0.05 -12.49
CA THR A 442 -26.70 0.57 -13.51
C THR A 442 -27.51 1.17 -14.64
N ILE A 443 -27.33 2.47 -14.86
CA ILE A 443 -28.00 3.22 -15.93
C ILE A 443 -27.15 3.18 -17.20
N ARG A 444 -25.83 3.34 -17.07
CA ARG A 444 -24.85 3.19 -18.14
C ARG A 444 -23.45 2.96 -17.59
#